data_AF-A0A260M002-F1
#
_entry.id   AF-A0A260M002-F1
#
_cell.length_a   1.000
_cell.length_b   1.000
_cell.length_c   1.000
_cell.angle_alpha   90.00
_cell.angle_beta   90.00
_cell.angle_gamma   90.00
#
_symmetry.space_group_name_H-M   'P 1'
#
loop_
_entity.id
_entity.type
_entity.pdbx_description
1 polymer ?
#
loop_
_entity_poly.entity_id
_entity_poly.type
_entity_poly.pdbx_seq_one_letter_code
_entity_poly.pdbx_strand_id
1 'polypeptide(L)' 'MTLASDYRKLAREQTTLADLQGRTSRQIRDRIRRAFADGESWQDIAEATGLSRARIYQLRSS' A
#
# COMPACT_ATOMS: atom_id res chain seq x y z
N MET A 1 25.82 20.18 -14.49
CA MET A 1 24.44 19.65 -14.43
C MET A 1 23.58 20.52 -15.32
N THR A 2 22.68 19.94 -16.11
CA THR A 2 21.81 20.70 -17.03
C THR A 2 20.37 20.55 -16.61
N LEU A 3 19.55 21.57 -16.82
CA LEU A 3 18.12 21.51 -16.50
C LEU A 3 17.43 20.26 -17.11
N ALA A 4 17.83 19.88 -18.33
CA ALA A 4 17.31 18.69 -19.02
C ALA A 4 17.77 17.35 -18.41
N SER A 5 18.96 17.29 -17.78
CA SER A 5 19.40 16.10 -17.03
C SER A 5 18.64 15.98 -15.72
N ASP A 6 18.30 17.11 -15.12
CA ASP A 6 17.68 17.17 -13.79
C ASP A 6 16.20 16.77 -13.89
N TYR A 7 15.47 17.24 -14.91
CA TYR A 7 14.12 16.77 -15.19
C TYR A 7 14.06 15.26 -15.49
N ARG A 8 15.02 14.72 -16.24
CA ARG A 8 15.10 13.27 -16.51
C ARG A 8 15.34 12.47 -15.23
N LYS A 9 16.16 12.99 -14.31
CA LYS A 9 16.38 12.36 -13.00
C LYS A 9 15.10 12.39 -12.16
N LEU A 10 14.44 13.55 -12.07
CA LEU A 10 13.18 13.72 -11.34
C LEU A 10 12.09 12.76 -11.84
N ALA A 11 11.94 12.63 -13.17
CA ALA A 11 10.97 11.72 -13.76
C ALA A 11 11.21 10.26 -13.34
N ARG A 12 12.47 9.80 -13.33
CA ARG A 12 12.83 8.44 -12.88
C ARG A 12 12.55 8.24 -11.39
N GLU A 13 12.84 9.24 -10.56
CA GLU A 13 12.56 9.19 -9.13
C GLU A 13 11.05 9.08 -8.87
N GLN A 14 10.24 9.87 -9.58
CA GLN A 14 8.78 9.76 -9.51
C GLN A 14 8.26 8.39 -9.92
N THR A 15 8.77 7.81 -11.02
CA THR A 15 8.42 6.44 -11.43
C THR A 15 8.78 5.42 -10.36
N THR A 16 9.97 5.55 -9.75
CA THR A 16 10.43 4.63 -8.71
C THR A 16 9.55 4.71 -7.47
N LEU A 17 9.16 5.92 -7.05
CA LEU A 17 8.25 6.12 -5.93
C LEU A 17 6.86 5.55 -6.20
N ALA A 18 6.33 5.75 -7.42
CA ALA A 18 5.03 5.19 -7.81
C ALA A 18 5.04 3.65 -7.77
N ASP A 19 6.11 3.01 -8.24
CA ASP A 19 6.27 1.56 -8.16
C ASP A 19 6.36 1.06 -6.70
N LEU A 20 7.16 1.72 -5.87
CA LEU A 20 7.27 1.39 -4.44
C LEU A 20 5.93 1.53 -3.71
N GLN A 21 5.19 2.61 -3.98
CA GLN A 21 3.86 2.82 -3.42
C GLN A 21 2.89 1.73 -3.88
N GLY A 22 2.93 1.36 -5.15
CA GLY A 22 2.12 0.28 -5.71
C GLY A 22 2.40 -1.08 -5.06
N ARG A 23 3.69 -1.44 -4.89
CA ARG A 23 4.11 -2.67 -4.20
C ARG A 23 3.66 -2.70 -2.75
N THR A 24 3.87 -1.61 -2.03
CA THR A 24 3.47 -1.48 -0.61
C THR A 24 1.95 -1.62 -0.46
N SER A 25 1.18 -0.95 -1.32
CA SER A 25 -0.29 -1.03 -1.31
C SER A 25 -0.80 -2.45 -1.55
N ARG A 26 -0.16 -3.18 -2.48
CA ARG A 26 -0.50 -4.58 -2.77
C ARG A 26 -0.18 -5.48 -1.57
N GLN A 27 0.98 -5.31 -0.96
CA GLN A 27 1.39 -6.08 0.21
C GLN A 27 0.44 -5.89 1.41
N ILE A 28 0.00 -4.65 1.66
CA ILE A 28 -0.99 -4.36 2.71
C ILE A 28 -2.31 -5.09 2.42
N ARG A 29 -2.78 -5.02 1.16
CA ARG A 29 -4.01 -5.71 0.74
C ARG A 29 -3.91 -7.22 0.95
N ASP A 30 -2.82 -7.83 0.52
CA ASP A 30 -2.62 -9.27 0.63
C ASP A 30 -2.54 -9.73 2.09
N ARG A 31 -1.91 -8.94 2.97
CA ARG A 31 -1.89 -9.21 4.41
C ARG A 31 -3.28 -9.17 5.04
N ILE A 32 -4.08 -8.14 4.73
CA ILE A 32 -5.45 -8.04 5.26
C ILE A 32 -6.30 -9.22 4.78
N ARG A 33 -6.19 -9.59 3.50
CA ARG A 33 -6.92 -10.74 2.95
C ARG A 33 -6.52 -12.05 3.64
N ARG A 34 -5.23 -12.25 3.93
CA ARG A 34 -4.74 -13.43 4.66
C ARG A 34 -5.27 -13.46 6.10
N ALA A 35 -5.17 -12.35 6.84
CA ALA A 35 -5.71 -12.26 8.20
C ALA A 35 -7.20 -12.69 8.25
N PHE A 36 -8.02 -12.24 7.30
CA PHE A 36 -9.40 -12.70 7.18
C PHE A 36 -9.53 -14.21 6.86
N ALA A 37 -8.66 -14.75 6.02
CA ALA A 37 -8.66 -16.18 5.69
C ALA A 37 -8.23 -17.05 6.88
N ASP A 38 -7.34 -16.52 7.72
CA ASP A 38 -6.85 -17.14 8.95
C ASP A 38 -7.86 -17.01 10.10
N GLY A 39 -8.97 -16.30 9.89
CA GLY A 39 -10.07 -16.17 10.84
C GLY A 39 -9.93 -15.02 11.84
N GLU A 40 -8.97 -14.11 11.64
CA GLU A 40 -8.84 -12.91 12.48
C GLU A 40 -10.09 -12.04 12.41
N SER A 41 -10.46 -11.45 13.55
CA SER A 41 -11.58 -10.51 13.59
C SER A 41 -11.17 -9.17 12.98
N TRP A 42 -12.15 -8.39 12.51
CA TRP A 42 -11.85 -7.06 11.97
C TRP A 42 -11.28 -6.12 13.03
N GLN A 43 -11.58 -6.36 14.32
CA GLN A 43 -11.06 -5.60 15.44
C GLN A 43 -9.56 -5.85 15.63
N ASP A 44 -9.13 -7.11 15.59
CA ASP A 44 -7.71 -7.48 15.74
C ASP A 44 -6.88 -6.89 14.59
N ILE A 45 -7.41 -6.96 13.37
CA ILE A 45 -6.78 -6.34 12.20
C ILE A 45 -6.69 -4.81 12.37
N ALA A 46 -7.72 -4.17 12.92
CA ALA A 46 -7.72 -2.73 13.17
C ALA A 46 -6.70 -2.34 14.24
N GLU A 47 -6.56 -3.13 15.31
CA GLU A 47 -5.56 -2.92 16.35
C GLU A 47 -4.14 -3.09 15.79
N ALA A 48 -3.89 -4.14 15.02
CA ALA A 48 -2.57 -4.43 14.45
C ALA A 48 -2.13 -3.42 13.37
N THR A 49 -3.09 -2.86 12.62
CA THR A 49 -2.78 -1.99 11.46
C THR A 49 -3.06 -0.51 11.69
N GLY A 50 -3.81 -0.16 12.74
CA GLY A 50 -4.31 1.20 12.98
C GLY A 50 -5.33 1.67 11.93
N LEU A 51 -5.82 0.77 11.06
CA LEU A 51 -6.76 1.13 10.01
C LEU A 51 -8.19 1.15 10.53
N SER A 52 -9.00 2.06 9.96
CA SER A 52 -10.43 2.08 10.25
C SER A 52 -11.11 0.83 9.68
N ARG A 53 -12.21 0.41 10.32
CA ARG A 53 -13.06 -0.69 9.86
C ARG A 53 -13.43 -0.55 8.38
N ALA A 54 -13.91 0.63 7.96
CA ALA A 54 -14.28 0.87 6.57
C ALA A 54 -13.11 0.62 5.60
N ARG A 55 -11.89 1.07 5.97
CA ARG A 55 -10.70 0.86 5.14
C ARG A 55 -10.30 -0.60 5.05
N ILE A 56 -10.42 -1.36 6.15
CA ILE A 56 -10.15 -2.81 6.18
C ILE A 56 -11.09 -3.54 5.22
N TYR A 57 -12.40 -3.25 5.28
CA TYR A 57 -13.37 -3.89 4.38
C TYR A 57 -13.15 -3.50 2.91
N GLN A 58 -12.79 -2.25 2.62
CA GLN A 58 -12.41 -1.85 1.27
C GLN A 58 -11.21 -2.64 0.75
N LEU A 59 -10.17 -2.82 1.59
CA LEU A 59 -8.97 -3.55 1.20
C LEU A 59 -9.21 -5.05 1.06
N ARG A 60 -10.20 -5.59 1.78
CA ARG A 60 -10.65 -6.97 1.60
C ARG A 60 -11.35 -7.17 0.24
N SER A 61 -12.19 -6.23 -0.19
CA SER A 61 -13.04 -6.37 -1.39
C SER A 61 -12.41 -5.85 -2.68
N SER A 62 -11.47 -4.89 -2.60
CA SER A 62 -10.59 -4.47 -3.71
C SER A 62 -9.63 -5.58 -4.07
#